data_AF-A0A9J7BUK2-F1
#
_entry.id   AF-A0A9J7BUK2-F1
#
_cell.length_a   1.000
_cell.length_b   1.000
_cell.length_c   1.000
_cell.angle_alpha   90.00
_cell.angle_beta   90.00
_cell.angle_gamma   90.00
#
_symmetry.space_group_name_H-M   'P 1'
#
loop_
_entity.id
_entity.type
_entity.pdbx_description
1 polymer ?
#
loop_
_entity_poly.entity_id
_entity_poly.type
_entity_poly.pdbx_seq_one_letter_code
_entity_poly.pdbx_strand_id
1 'polypeptide(L)'
;MQFQADQQQGLEVAKMFEQATIAVQDQKGYAQLHSMLDAAFAQSDVEVLLNRVVKAKLPIRDFETVIQRGYLGKDALAVYQSLPVSDQALTRERYLRLVEQVPDALRQRYFKAYAYY
;
A
#
# COMPACT_ATOMS: atom_id res chain seq x y z
N MET A 1 -10.93 43.82 -28.74
CA MET A 1 -10.28 43.62 -27.42
C MET A 1 -11.14 42.70 -26.54
N GLN A 2 -11.31 41.41 -26.91
CA GLN A 2 -12.19 40.48 -26.17
C GLN A 2 -11.57 39.08 -25.97
N PHE A 3 -10.30 38.87 -26.32
CA PHE A 3 -9.65 37.55 -26.34
C PHE A 3 -8.85 37.19 -25.08
N GLN A 4 -8.93 38.00 -24.01
CA GLN A 4 -8.11 37.80 -22.80
C GLN A 4 -8.90 37.39 -21.55
N ALA A 5 -10.24 37.36 -21.58
CA ALA A 5 -11.06 37.04 -20.40
C ALA A 5 -11.34 35.54 -20.22
N ASP A 6 -11.25 34.74 -21.28
CA ASP A 6 -11.63 33.31 -21.26
C ASP A 6 -10.52 32.38 -20.73
N GLN A 7 -9.26 32.83 -20.82
CA GLN A 7 -8.10 32.02 -20.41
C GLN A 7 -7.91 31.92 -18.89
N GLN A 8 -8.63 32.70 -18.08
CA GLN A 8 -8.49 32.66 -16.62
C GLN A 8 -9.42 31.66 -15.93
N GLN A 9 -10.53 31.26 -16.56
CA GLN A 9 -11.48 30.31 -15.95
C GLN A 9 -11.04 28.85 -16.06
N GLY A 10 -10.20 28.49 -17.04
CA GLY A 10 -9.63 27.14 -17.17
C GLY A 10 -8.51 26.82 -16.18
N LEU A 11 -7.90 27.83 -15.56
CA LEU A 11 -6.76 27.68 -14.63
C LEU A 11 -7.19 27.56 -13.16
N GLU A 12 -8.41 27.96 -12.80
CA GLU A 12 -8.93 27.83 -11.43
C GLU A 12 -9.43 26.41 -11.11
N VAL A 13 -9.97 25.69 -12.10
CA VAL A 13 -10.43 24.30 -11.92
C VAL A 13 -9.26 23.36 -11.63
N ALA A 14 -8.06 23.69 -12.11
CA ALA A 14 -6.84 22.92 -11.87
C ALA A 14 -6.23 23.14 -10.47
N LYS A 15 -6.71 24.11 -9.69
CA LYS A 15 -6.07 24.55 -8.44
C LYS A 15 -6.70 24.04 -7.14
N MET A 16 -7.76 23.23 -7.17
CA MET A 16 -8.48 22.89 -5.94
C MET A 16 -8.90 21.42 -5.85
N PHE A 17 -7.88 20.56 -5.80
CA PHE A 17 -7.95 19.34 -4.99
C PHE A 17 -6.76 19.35 -4.04
N GLU A 18 -6.79 20.23 -3.04
CA GLU A 18 -5.99 20.00 -1.83
C GLU A 18 -6.52 18.70 -1.23
N GLN A 19 -5.87 17.57 -1.55
CA GLN A 19 -6.07 16.34 -0.81
C GLN A 19 -5.68 16.66 0.63
N ALA A 20 -6.69 16.90 1.48
CA ALA A 20 -6.47 17.02 2.91
C ALA A 20 -5.66 15.80 3.35
N THR A 21 -4.44 16.03 3.82
CA THR A 21 -3.60 14.95 4.30
C THR A 21 -4.33 14.35 5.49
N ILE A 22 -4.91 13.17 5.32
CA ILE A 22 -5.65 12.49 6.39
C ILE A 22 -4.63 12.25 7.50
N ALA A 23 -4.82 12.92 8.63
CA ALA A 23 -3.96 12.74 9.78
C ALA A 23 -4.17 11.32 10.32
N VAL A 24 -3.07 10.63 10.58
CA VAL A 24 -3.09 9.37 11.34
C VAL A 24 -3.76 9.64 12.68
N GLN A 25 -4.63 8.75 13.13
CA GLN A 25 -5.38 8.90 14.38
C GLN A 25 -4.81 8.06 15.52
N ASP A 26 -4.37 6.82 15.22
CA ASP A 26 -3.63 5.99 16.16
C ASP A 26 -2.16 5.88 15.72
N GLN A 27 -1.34 6.83 16.17
CA GLN A 27 0.10 6.82 15.86
C GLN A 27 0.81 5.54 16.27
N LYS A 28 0.41 4.93 17.39
CA LYS A 28 1.13 3.78 17.95
C LYS A 28 0.84 2.52 17.14
N GLY A 29 -0.44 2.20 16.94
CA GLY A 29 -0.84 1.06 16.12
C GLY A 29 -0.33 1.21 14.69
N TYR A 30 -0.43 2.43 14.13
CA TYR A 30 0.02 2.72 12.77
C TYR A 30 1.53 2.52 12.61
N ALA A 31 2.34 3.08 13.52
CA ALA A 31 3.79 2.91 13.49
C ALA A 31 4.21 1.44 13.71
N GLN A 32 3.53 0.73 14.60
CA GLN A 32 3.77 -0.69 14.83
C GLN A 32 3.53 -1.50 13.56
N LEU A 33 2.36 -1.36 12.94
CA LEU A 33 2.02 -2.10 11.73
C LEU A 33 2.96 -1.74 10.57
N HIS A 34 3.32 -0.46 10.43
CA HIS A 34 4.27 -0.02 9.43
C HIS A 34 5.67 -0.61 9.61
N SER A 35 6.12 -0.79 10.85
CA SER A 35 7.39 -1.49 11.12
C SER A 35 7.33 -2.96 10.69
N MET A 36 6.18 -3.61 10.83
CA MET A 36 5.97 -4.98 10.36
C MET A 36 5.95 -5.07 8.83
N LEU A 37 5.35 -4.07 8.16
CA LEU A 37 5.44 -3.93 6.71
C LEU A 37 6.89 -3.76 6.24
N ASP A 38 7.64 -2.86 6.87
CA ASP A 38 9.03 -2.61 6.51
C ASP A 38 9.89 -3.86 6.70
N ALA A 39 9.67 -4.63 7.77
CA ALA A 39 10.33 -5.91 7.96
C ALA A 39 9.96 -6.94 6.87
N ALA A 40 8.68 -7.04 6.49
CA ALA A 40 8.23 -7.98 5.47
C ALA A 40 8.74 -7.65 4.05
N PHE A 41 9.00 -6.37 3.77
CA PHE A 41 9.54 -5.89 2.49
C PHE A 41 11.04 -5.60 2.52
N ALA A 42 11.72 -5.86 3.64
CA ALA A 42 13.16 -5.78 3.73
C ALA A 42 13.81 -6.72 2.71
N GLN A 43 15.00 -6.35 2.20
CA GLN A 43 15.72 -7.13 1.18
C GLN A 43 15.96 -8.59 1.59
N SER A 44 16.13 -8.85 2.89
CA SER A 44 16.30 -10.19 3.47
C SER A 44 15.03 -11.06 3.44
N ASP A 45 13.84 -10.44 3.45
CA ASP A 45 12.59 -11.11 3.79
C ASP A 45 11.53 -11.06 2.68
N VAL A 46 11.62 -10.08 1.77
CA VAL A 46 10.67 -9.89 0.68
C VAL A 46 10.57 -11.13 -0.20
N GLU A 47 11.67 -11.84 -0.44
CA GLU A 47 11.66 -13.07 -1.22
C GLU A 47 10.92 -14.22 -0.50
N VAL A 48 11.02 -14.28 0.84
CA VAL A 48 10.28 -15.25 1.66
C VAL A 48 8.78 -14.97 1.58
N LEU A 49 8.38 -13.70 1.67
CA LEU A 49 6.99 -13.28 1.50
C LEU A 49 6.46 -13.67 0.11
N LEU A 50 7.20 -13.33 -0.95
CA LEU A 50 6.83 -13.67 -2.34
C LEU A 50 6.70 -15.18 -2.54
N ASN A 51 7.59 -15.98 -1.96
CA ASN A 51 7.51 -17.43 -2.04
C ASN A 51 6.23 -17.97 -1.37
N ARG A 52 5.86 -17.45 -0.20
CA ARG A 52 4.65 -17.85 0.55
C ARG A 52 3.38 -17.54 -0.25
N VAL A 53 3.27 -16.36 -0.83
CA VAL A 53 2.06 -15.99 -1.62
C VAL A 53 1.94 -16.82 -2.90
N VAL A 54 3.05 -17.08 -3.62
CA VAL A 54 3.02 -17.94 -4.82
C VAL A 54 2.61 -19.36 -4.47
N LYS A 55 3.16 -19.93 -3.39
CA LYS A 55 2.76 -21.27 -2.92
C LYS A 55 1.29 -21.35 -2.53
N ALA A 56 0.76 -20.28 -1.96
CA ALA A 56 -0.65 -20.18 -1.61
C ALA A 56 -1.56 -19.82 -2.80
N LYS A 57 -0.99 -19.60 -4.00
CA LYS A 57 -1.70 -19.12 -5.20
C LYS A 57 -2.46 -17.82 -4.94
N LEU A 58 -1.86 -16.93 -4.15
CA LEU A 58 -2.41 -15.64 -3.78
C LEU A 58 -1.69 -14.52 -4.54
N PRO A 59 -2.42 -13.55 -5.11
CA PRO A 59 -1.79 -12.36 -5.66
C PRO A 59 -1.23 -11.52 -4.51
N ILE A 60 0.03 -11.08 -4.61
CA ILE A 60 0.67 -10.24 -3.58
C ILE A 60 -0.05 -8.89 -3.42
N ARG A 61 -0.79 -8.44 -4.44
CA ARG A 61 -1.62 -7.23 -4.37
C ARG A 61 -2.88 -7.38 -3.52
N ASP A 62 -3.31 -8.61 -3.20
CA ASP A 62 -4.44 -8.85 -2.30
C ASP A 62 -3.99 -8.74 -0.84
N PHE A 63 -3.89 -7.49 -0.40
CA PHE A 63 -3.49 -7.14 0.96
C PHE A 63 -4.33 -7.85 2.03
N GLU A 64 -5.65 -7.91 1.85
CA GLU A 64 -6.58 -8.47 2.84
C GLU A 64 -6.27 -9.95 3.10
N THR A 65 -6.12 -10.74 2.03
CA THR A 65 -5.79 -12.15 2.19
C THR A 65 -4.36 -12.34 2.73
N VAL A 66 -3.40 -11.51 2.30
CA VAL A 66 -2.01 -11.58 2.77
C VAL A 66 -1.91 -11.33 4.28
N ILE A 67 -2.60 -10.31 4.80
CA ILE A 67 -2.59 -10.00 6.23
C ILE A 67 -3.38 -11.03 7.04
N GLN A 68 -4.51 -11.54 6.53
CA GLN A 68 -5.29 -12.60 7.17
C GLN A 68 -4.51 -13.91 7.30
N ARG A 69 -3.60 -14.20 6.35
CA ARG A 69 -2.72 -15.36 6.39
C ARG A 69 -1.54 -15.20 7.37
N GLY A 70 -1.39 -14.04 8.00
CA GLY A 70 -0.31 -13.73 8.94
C GLY A 70 1.06 -13.58 8.28
N TYR A 71 1.11 -13.34 6.96
CA TYR A 71 2.37 -13.24 6.22
C TYR A 71 3.16 -11.97 6.54
N LEU A 72 2.49 -10.97 7.11
CA LEU A 72 3.08 -9.71 7.58
C LEU A 72 3.43 -9.76 9.08
N GLY A 73 3.39 -10.95 9.69
CA GLY A 73 3.56 -11.16 11.12
C GLY A 73 2.26 -11.59 11.79
N LYS A 74 2.38 -12.36 12.88
CA LYS A 74 1.24 -13.01 13.54
C LYS A 74 0.22 -12.02 14.11
N ASP A 75 0.71 -10.89 14.62
CA ASP A 75 -0.13 -9.87 15.26
C ASP A 75 -0.62 -8.80 14.27
N ALA A 76 -0.14 -8.81 13.03
CA ALA A 76 -0.40 -7.75 12.05
C ALA A 76 -1.90 -7.56 11.81
N LEU A 77 -2.64 -8.66 11.67
CA LEU A 77 -4.10 -8.62 11.48
C LEU A 77 -4.82 -7.96 12.67
N ALA A 78 -4.44 -8.32 13.90
CA ALA A 78 -5.07 -7.78 15.10
C ALA A 78 -4.80 -6.28 15.23
N VAL A 79 -3.54 -5.86 14.98
CA VAL A 79 -3.18 -4.43 14.97
C VAL A 79 -3.96 -3.70 13.90
N TYR A 80 -3.99 -4.21 12.66
CA TYR A 80 -4.73 -3.60 11.55
C TYR A 80 -6.22 -3.43 11.86
N GLN A 81 -6.87 -4.46 12.42
CA GLN A 81 -8.29 -4.41 12.76
C GLN A 81 -8.60 -3.45 13.92
N SER A 82 -7.64 -3.18 14.80
CA SER A 82 -7.78 -2.18 15.87
C SER A 82 -7.63 -0.74 15.39
N LEU A 83 -7.05 -0.52 14.20
CA LEU A 83 -6.84 0.82 13.67
C LEU A 83 -8.15 1.49 13.28
N PRO A 84 -8.24 2.83 13.37
CA PRO A 84 -9.29 3.60 12.73
C PRO A 84 -9.36 3.32 11.22
N VAL A 85 -10.55 3.38 10.64
CA VAL A 85 -10.77 3.08 9.21
C VAL A 85 -9.90 3.96 8.29
N SER A 86 -9.67 5.22 8.67
CA SER A 86 -8.75 6.11 7.97
C SER A 86 -7.33 5.55 7.91
N ASP A 87 -6.83 5.05 9.04
CA ASP A 87 -5.46 4.56 9.20
C ASP A 87 -5.31 3.19 8.54
N GLN A 88 -6.37 2.39 8.53
CA GLN A 88 -6.46 1.15 7.75
C GLN A 88 -6.31 1.42 6.24
N ALA A 89 -6.99 2.44 5.72
CA ALA A 89 -6.88 2.84 4.31
C ALA A 89 -5.45 3.29 3.98
N LEU A 90 -4.87 4.19 4.79
CA LEU A 90 -3.50 4.67 4.63
C LEU A 90 -2.47 3.52 4.66
N THR A 91 -2.68 2.53 5.54
CA THR A 91 -1.84 1.33 5.63
C THR A 91 -1.92 0.50 4.34
N ARG A 92 -3.13 0.27 3.83
CA ARG A 92 -3.34 -0.49 2.58
C ARG A 92 -2.66 0.19 1.40
N GLU A 93 -2.77 1.51 1.30
CA GLU A 93 -2.08 2.28 0.27
C GLU A 93 -0.55 2.17 0.39
N ARG A 94 0.00 2.23 1.61
CA ARG A 94 1.43 2.00 1.82
C ARG A 94 1.86 0.61 1.39
N TYR A 95 1.11 -0.43 1.77
CA TYR A 95 1.40 -1.80 1.38
C TYR A 95 1.50 -1.94 -0.15
N LEU A 96 0.53 -1.40 -0.89
CA LEU A 96 0.54 -1.45 -2.35
C LEU A 96 1.75 -0.71 -2.93
N ARG A 97 2.13 0.44 -2.39
CA ARG A 97 3.36 1.15 -2.79
C ARG A 97 4.62 0.30 -2.55
N LEU A 98 4.72 -0.38 -1.41
CA LEU A 98 5.85 -1.29 -1.12
C LEU A 98 5.90 -2.45 -2.12
N VAL A 99 4.75 -3.03 -2.47
CA VAL A 99 4.65 -4.07 -3.50
C VAL A 99 5.18 -3.60 -4.85
N GLU A 100 4.89 -2.35 -5.23
CA GLU A 100 5.36 -1.74 -6.47
C GLU A 100 6.85 -1.40 -6.46
N GLN A 101 7.41 -1.11 -5.28
CA GLN A 101 8.83 -0.81 -5.08
C GLN A 101 9.73 -2.06 -5.04
N VAL A 102 9.17 -3.26 -5.02
CA VAL A 102 9.96 -4.50 -5.10
C VAL A 102 10.84 -4.47 -6.36
N PRO A 103 12.14 -4.85 -6.30
CA PRO A 103 13.02 -4.83 -7.47
C PRO A 103 12.47 -5.62 -8.67
N ASP A 104 12.64 -5.11 -9.88
CA ASP A 104 12.12 -5.75 -11.11
C ASP A 104 12.60 -7.19 -11.29
N ALA A 105 13.85 -7.48 -10.94
CA ALA A 105 14.40 -8.85 -11.00
C ALA A 105 13.60 -9.84 -10.12
N LEU A 106 13.19 -9.40 -8.93
CA LEU A 106 12.33 -10.23 -8.06
C LEU A 106 10.90 -10.30 -8.60
N ARG A 107 10.34 -9.20 -9.09
CA ARG A 107 9.00 -9.20 -9.71
C ARG A 107 8.92 -10.15 -10.90
N GLN A 108 9.95 -10.20 -11.74
CA GLN A 108 10.05 -11.14 -12.87
C GLN A 108 10.18 -12.59 -12.40
N ARG A 109 11.05 -12.85 -11.42
CA ARG A 109 11.23 -14.21 -10.86
C ARG A 109 9.96 -14.74 -10.20
N TYR A 110 9.22 -13.87 -9.53
CA TYR A 110 7.97 -14.17 -8.82
C TYR A 110 6.73 -13.65 -9.56
N PHE A 111 6.76 -13.61 -10.91
CA PHE A 111 5.68 -12.98 -11.70
C PHE A 111 4.28 -13.53 -11.39
N LYS A 112 4.17 -14.81 -11.00
CA LYS A 112 2.89 -15.43 -10.59
C LYS A 112 2.27 -14.77 -9.35
N ALA A 113 3.06 -14.16 -8.48
CA ALA A 113 2.55 -13.37 -7.37
C ALA A 113 1.89 -12.08 -7.85
N TYR A 114 2.31 -11.54 -8.99
CA TYR A 114 1.87 -10.25 -9.52
C TYR A 114 0.80 -10.36 -10.63
N ALA A 115 0.58 -11.57 -11.14
CA ALA A 115 -0.39 -11.81 -12.20
C ALA A 115 -1.83 -11.63 -11.68
N TYR A 116 -2.66 -10.99 -12.50
CA TYR A 116 -4.11 -11.09 -12.40
C TYR A 116 -4.51 -12.36 -13.17
N TYR A 117 -4.65 -13.46 -12.42
CA TYR A 117 -5.10 -14.79 -12.89
C TYR A 117 -4.10 -15.60 -13.74
#